data_AF-A0A7S0BN30-F1
#
_entry.id   AF-A0A7S0BN30-F1
#
_cell.length_a   1.000
_cell.length_b   1.000
_cell.length_c   1.000
_cell.angle_alpha   90.00
_cell.angle_beta   90.00
_cell.angle_gamma   90.00
#
_symmetry.space_group_name_H-M   'P 1'
#
loop_
_entity.id
_entity.type
_entity.pdbx_description
1 polymer ?
#
loop_
_entity_poly.entity_id
_entity_poly.type
_entity_poly.pdbx_seq_one_letter_code
_entity_poly.pdbx_strand_id
1 'polypeptide(L)'
;TAVDDIFFVLQKCIRRAVSYANLLTLCAVINYVNLAIGVELLDFIKRRLKETEVALEKVSSAKGDRLNTRLLVEPASKHSDDRQSRYGYAVALNNAYQSSDYSIRLRGEVEKKANQAFPNPRDHAQINAVLAQLSESSRVFAMTAEQGLDQLATAVTSRLSAAASAVSDASYLLGEA
;
A
#
# COMPACT_ATOMS: atom_id res chain seq x y z
N THR A 1 -6.94 -6.53 -4.59
CA THR A 1 -7.50 -6.92 -5.91
C THR A 1 -6.60 -6.47 -7.05
N ALA A 2 -6.35 -5.18 -7.28
CA ALA A 2 -5.43 -4.77 -8.36
C ALA A 2 -3.95 -5.15 -8.12
N VAL A 3 -3.44 -4.99 -6.89
CA VAL A 3 -2.05 -5.36 -6.54
C VAL A 3 -1.82 -6.86 -6.71
N ASP A 4 -2.77 -7.69 -6.25
CA ASP A 4 -2.71 -9.15 -6.39
C ASP A 4 -2.55 -9.56 -7.87
N ASP A 5 -3.38 -8.98 -8.75
CA ASP A 5 -3.37 -9.27 -10.18
C ASP A 5 -2.04 -8.86 -10.84
N ILE A 6 -1.52 -7.67 -10.49
CA ILE A 6 -0.24 -7.18 -10.99
C ILE A 6 0.89 -8.15 -10.61
N PHE A 7 1.01 -8.48 -9.32
CA PHE A 7 2.06 -9.39 -8.86
C PHE A 7 1.90 -10.80 -9.43
N PHE A 8 0.67 -11.28 -9.61
CA PHE A 8 0.40 -12.56 -10.25
C PHE A 8 0.89 -12.59 -11.70
N VAL A 9 0.62 -11.55 -12.48
CA VAL A 9 1.08 -11.43 -13.87
C VAL A 9 2.61 -11.35 -13.93
N LEU A 10 3.23 -10.49 -13.12
CA LEU A 10 4.69 -10.33 -13.09
C LEU A 10 5.38 -11.64 -12.69
N GLN A 11 4.86 -12.35 -11.68
CA GLN A 11 5.36 -13.66 -11.28
C GLN A 11 5.26 -14.70 -12.40
N LYS A 12 4.17 -14.68 -13.19
CA LYS A 12 4.04 -15.56 -14.36
C LYS A 12 5.06 -15.24 -15.45
N CYS A 13 5.27 -13.95 -15.75
CA CYS A 13 6.27 -13.50 -16.71
C CYS A 13 7.67 -13.97 -16.33
N ILE A 14 8.07 -13.78 -15.06
CA ILE A 14 9.38 -14.23 -14.59
C ILE A 14 9.49 -15.76 -14.60
N ARG A 15 8.47 -16.48 -14.13
CA ARG A 15 8.47 -17.95 -14.16
C ARG A 15 8.69 -18.48 -15.58
N ARG A 16 8.04 -17.86 -16.57
CA ARG A 16 8.23 -18.20 -17.97
C ARG A 16 9.65 -17.90 -18.44
N ALA A 17 10.21 -16.74 -18.08
CA ALA A 17 11.59 -16.37 -18.40
C ALA A 17 12.62 -17.35 -17.82
N VAL A 18 12.42 -17.82 -16.58
CA VAL A 18 13.26 -18.86 -15.96
C VAL A 18 13.20 -20.15 -16.77
N SER A 19 12.02 -20.56 -17.27
CA SER A 19 11.87 -21.76 -18.09
C SER A 19 12.60 -21.71 -19.44
N TYR A 20 12.92 -20.52 -19.96
CA TYR A 20 13.78 -20.38 -21.15
C TYR A 20 15.27 -20.64 -20.86
N ALA A 21 15.66 -20.71 -19.58
CA ALA A 21 17.03 -20.98 -19.13
C ALA A 21 18.10 -20.07 -19.77
N ASN A 22 17.72 -18.85 -20.16
CA ASN A 22 18.62 -17.85 -20.70
C ASN A 22 18.79 -16.70 -19.69
N LEU A 23 20.02 -16.49 -19.24
CA LEU A 23 20.37 -15.51 -18.22
C LEU A 23 20.02 -14.08 -18.65
N LEU A 24 20.36 -13.71 -19.89
CA LEU A 24 20.12 -12.36 -20.40
C LEU A 24 18.62 -12.07 -20.50
N THR A 25 17.84 -13.04 -20.98
CA THR A 25 16.38 -12.94 -21.03
C THR A 25 15.79 -12.80 -19.63
N LEU A 26 16.23 -13.61 -18.67
CA LEU A 26 15.75 -13.51 -17.29
C LEU A 26 16.09 -12.15 -16.67
N CYS A 27 17.32 -11.68 -16.80
CA CYS A 27 17.75 -10.37 -16.30
C CYS A 27 16.95 -9.23 -16.94
N ALA A 28 16.72 -9.29 -18.25
CA ALA A 28 15.90 -8.29 -18.95
C ALA A 28 14.45 -8.27 -18.42
N VAL A 29 13.84 -9.43 -18.20
CA VAL A 29 12.49 -9.55 -17.64
C VAL A 29 12.43 -9.05 -16.19
N ILE A 30 13.43 -9.38 -15.35
CA ILE A 30 13.50 -8.87 -13.97
C ILE A 30 13.65 -7.35 -13.97
N ASN A 31 14.48 -6.77 -14.84
CA ASN A 31 14.62 -5.33 -14.94
C ASN A 31 13.32 -4.63 -15.36
N TYR A 32 12.56 -5.23 -16.28
CA TYR A 32 11.23 -4.72 -16.63
C TYR A 32 10.25 -4.80 -15.45
N VAL A 33 10.29 -5.90 -14.68
CA VAL A 33 9.49 -6.06 -13.46
C VAL A 33 9.89 -5.01 -12.41
N ASN A 34 11.18 -4.72 -12.25
CA ASN A 34 11.67 -3.68 -11.36
C ASN A 34 11.14 -2.30 -11.76
N LEU A 35 11.08 -2.00 -13.06
CA LEU A 35 10.47 -0.75 -13.56
C LEU A 35 8.98 -0.69 -13.24
N ALA A 36 8.23 -1.74 -13.55
CA ALA A 36 6.79 -1.80 -13.32
C ALA A 36 6.45 -1.67 -11.83
N ILE A 37 7.22 -2.30 -10.95
CA ILE A 37 6.99 -2.26 -9.49
C ILE A 37 7.51 -0.94 -8.89
N GLY A 38 8.77 -0.62 -9.14
CA GLY A 38 9.47 0.49 -8.48
C GLY A 38 9.06 1.87 -8.97
N VAL A 39 8.49 1.97 -10.18
CA VAL A 39 8.04 3.23 -10.77
C VAL A 39 6.52 3.24 -10.91
N GLU A 40 5.96 2.39 -11.79
CA GLU A 40 4.54 2.52 -12.17
C GLU A 40 3.58 2.20 -11.02
N LEU A 41 3.81 1.08 -10.33
CA LEU A 41 2.98 0.69 -9.19
C LEU A 41 3.19 1.63 -7.99
N LEU A 42 4.42 2.05 -7.75
CA LEU A 42 4.72 3.01 -6.68
C LEU A 42 4.02 4.34 -6.91
N ASP A 43 4.09 4.89 -8.12
CA ASP A 43 3.42 6.13 -8.48
C ASP A 43 1.90 5.98 -8.41
N PHE A 44 1.37 4.83 -8.85
CA PHE A 44 -0.05 4.51 -8.67
C PHE A 44 -0.46 4.56 -7.20
N ILE A 45 0.29 3.91 -6.30
CA ILE A 45 -0.02 3.86 -4.86
C ILE A 45 0.10 5.25 -4.21
N LYS A 46 1.19 5.97 -4.49
CA LYS A 46 1.40 7.33 -3.97
C LYS A 46 0.30 8.30 -4.41
N ARG A 47 -0.08 8.23 -5.69
CA ARG A 47 -1.20 9.02 -6.22
C ARG A 47 -2.50 8.66 -5.51
N ARG A 48 -2.80 7.37 -5.33
CA ARG A 48 -4.01 6.92 -4.63
C ARG A 48 -4.04 7.40 -3.18
N LEU A 49 -2.93 7.32 -2.44
CA LEU A 49 -2.82 7.85 -1.09
C LEU A 49 -3.15 9.35 -1.06
N LYS A 50 -2.48 10.15 -1.91
CA LYS A 50 -2.70 11.60 -2.02
C LYS A 50 -4.14 11.98 -2.40
N GLU A 51 -4.75 11.29 -3.36
CA GLU A 51 -6.15 11.53 -3.75
C GLU A 51 -7.12 11.29 -2.57
N THR A 52 -6.83 10.28 -1.75
CA THR A 52 -7.67 9.89 -0.62
C THR A 52 -7.35 10.66 0.67
N GLU A 53 -6.19 11.30 0.75
CA GLU A 53 -5.77 12.17 1.86
C GLU A 53 -6.71 13.38 2.00
N VAL A 54 -7.15 13.96 0.88
CA VAL A 54 -8.15 15.06 0.88
C VAL A 54 -9.48 14.63 1.51
N ALA A 55 -9.86 13.35 1.37
CA ALA A 55 -11.04 12.83 2.04
C ALA A 55 -10.80 12.66 3.55
N LEU A 56 -9.59 12.30 3.95
CA LEU A 56 -9.17 12.20 5.35
C LEU A 56 -9.13 13.57 6.05
N GLU A 57 -8.64 14.62 5.39
CA GLU A 57 -8.61 15.98 5.93
C GLU A 57 -10.01 16.57 6.17
N LYS A 58 -10.96 16.27 5.27
CA LYS A 58 -12.38 16.63 5.45
C LYS A 58 -13.00 15.97 6.67
N VAL A 59 -12.54 14.76 7.00
CA VAL A 59 -12.96 14.05 8.21
C VAL A 59 -12.33 14.69 9.46
N SER A 60 -11.11 15.23 9.36
CA SER A 60 -10.39 15.89 10.46
C SER A 60 -10.82 17.32 10.78
N SER A 61 -11.31 18.06 9.78
CA SER A 61 -11.74 19.45 9.96
C SER A 61 -13.07 19.51 10.73
N ALA A 62 -13.01 19.92 11.99
CA ALA A 62 -14.09 19.97 12.99
C ALA A 62 -15.26 20.94 12.67
N LYS A 63 -15.47 21.34 11.41
CA LYS A 63 -16.47 22.34 11.01
C LYS A 63 -17.41 21.75 9.96
N GLY A 64 -18.27 20.83 10.37
CA GLY A 64 -19.24 20.22 9.46
C GLY A 64 -20.08 19.14 10.13
N ASP A 65 -21.18 19.60 10.72
CA ASP A 65 -22.38 18.85 11.09
C ASP A 65 -22.26 17.64 12.03
N ARG A 66 -23.20 17.61 12.97
CA ARG A 66 -23.46 16.46 13.83
C ARG A 66 -23.69 15.23 12.94
N LEU A 67 -23.06 14.11 13.31
CA LEU A 67 -23.25 12.77 12.72
C LEU A 67 -22.71 12.58 11.30
N ASN A 68 -21.40 12.37 11.20
CA ASN A 68 -20.91 11.32 10.31
C ASN A 68 -19.85 10.46 11.01
N THR A 69 -20.27 9.82 12.10
CA THR A 69 -19.71 8.56 12.62
C THR A 69 -19.93 7.39 11.64
N ARG A 70 -20.15 7.67 10.35
CA ARG A 70 -20.42 6.70 9.29
C ARG A 70 -19.16 6.10 8.67
N LEU A 71 -17.98 6.59 9.05
CA LEU A 71 -16.70 6.00 8.61
C LEU A 71 -16.33 4.73 9.41
N LEU A 72 -16.90 4.52 10.60
CA LEU A 72 -16.44 3.47 11.52
C LEU A 72 -17.53 2.52 12.06
N VAL A 73 -18.84 2.83 11.97
CA VAL A 73 -19.85 2.07 12.78
C VAL A 73 -21.17 1.62 12.09
N GLU A 74 -21.57 2.04 10.88
CA GLU A 74 -22.87 1.58 10.33
C GLU A 74 -22.80 0.40 9.33
N PRO A 75 -23.73 -0.58 9.42
CA PRO A 75 -23.87 -1.62 8.41
C PRO A 75 -24.53 -1.06 7.13
N ALA A 76 -23.71 -0.93 6.08
CA ALA A 76 -24.06 -1.37 4.73
C ALA A 76 -25.46 -1.01 4.15
N SER A 77 -25.79 0.27 3.93
CA SER A 77 -26.81 0.63 2.94
C SER A 77 -26.20 0.82 1.53
N LYS A 78 -26.90 0.30 0.52
CA LYS A 78 -26.49 0.15 -0.88
C LYS A 78 -26.08 1.46 -1.57
N HIS A 79 -24.79 1.80 -1.58
CA HIS A 79 -24.16 2.64 -2.60
C HIS A 79 -22.69 2.23 -2.75
N SER A 80 -22.30 1.74 -3.95
CA SER A 80 -20.94 1.30 -4.26
C SER A 80 -19.91 2.44 -4.21
N ASP A 81 -20.33 3.65 -4.60
CA ASP A 81 -19.42 4.80 -4.72
C ASP A 81 -19.04 5.41 -3.36
N ASP A 82 -19.92 5.31 -2.37
CA ASP A 82 -19.71 5.89 -1.04
C ASP A 82 -18.71 5.04 -0.21
N ARG A 83 -18.72 3.71 -0.37
CA ARG A 83 -17.73 2.84 0.30
C ARG A 83 -16.30 3.05 -0.22
N GLN A 84 -16.15 3.23 -1.53
CA GLN A 84 -14.85 3.48 -2.17
C GLN A 84 -14.25 4.82 -1.69
N SER A 85 -15.10 5.81 -1.42
CA SER A 85 -14.71 7.09 -0.83
C SER A 85 -14.32 6.93 0.64
N ARG A 86 -15.11 6.20 1.44
CA ARG A 86 -14.92 6.03 2.89
C ARG A 86 -13.69 5.22 3.28
N TYR A 87 -13.33 4.19 2.50
CA TYR A 87 -12.19 3.31 2.79
C TYR A 87 -11.02 3.51 1.82
N GLY A 88 -11.09 4.50 0.93
CA GLY A 88 -10.09 4.70 -0.12
C GLY A 88 -8.67 4.81 0.42
N TYR A 89 -8.49 5.57 1.51
CA TYR A 89 -7.18 5.75 2.16
C TYR A 89 -6.67 4.44 2.77
N ALA A 90 -7.52 3.72 3.52
CA ALA A 90 -7.17 2.43 4.11
C ALA A 90 -6.83 1.37 3.05
N VAL A 91 -7.55 1.38 1.92
CA VAL A 91 -7.27 0.48 0.78
C VAL A 91 -5.93 0.84 0.13
N ALA A 92 -5.65 2.12 -0.10
CA ALA A 92 -4.36 2.55 -0.65
C ALA A 92 -3.18 2.21 0.28
N LEU A 93 -3.38 2.38 1.59
CA LEU A 93 -2.41 2.01 2.62
C LEU A 93 -2.15 0.50 2.66
N ASN A 94 -3.21 -0.31 2.62
CA ASN A 94 -3.09 -1.77 2.56
C ASN A 94 -2.36 -2.21 1.28
N ASN A 95 -2.69 -1.60 0.13
CA ASN A 95 -2.00 -1.88 -1.13
C ASN A 95 -0.49 -1.56 -1.03
N ALA A 96 -0.08 -0.52 -0.31
CA ALA A 96 1.33 -0.21 -0.07
C ALA A 96 2.02 -1.31 0.76
N TYR A 97 1.43 -1.72 1.89
CA TYR A 97 1.96 -2.83 2.71
C TYR A 97 2.02 -4.14 1.93
N GLN A 98 0.96 -4.50 1.21
CA GLN A 98 0.92 -5.71 0.38
C GLN A 98 1.98 -5.68 -0.72
N SER A 99 2.20 -4.52 -1.36
CA SER A 99 3.23 -4.38 -2.40
C SER A 99 4.64 -4.56 -1.83
N SER A 100 4.88 -4.11 -0.59
CA SER A 100 6.13 -4.36 0.12
C SER A 100 6.35 -5.86 0.34
N ASP A 101 5.36 -6.54 0.90
CA ASP A 101 5.39 -7.98 1.14
C ASP A 101 5.56 -8.81 -0.13
N TYR A 102 4.79 -8.49 -1.17
CA TYR A 102 4.81 -9.20 -2.44
C TYR A 102 6.12 -9.00 -3.19
N SER A 103 6.75 -7.83 -3.09
CA SER A 103 8.07 -7.60 -3.67
C SER A 103 9.14 -8.52 -3.08
N ILE A 104 9.14 -8.72 -1.75
CA ILE A 104 10.08 -9.64 -1.07
C ILE A 104 9.75 -11.10 -1.38
N ARG A 105 8.47 -11.48 -1.35
CA ARG A 105 8.05 -12.84 -1.69
C ARG A 105 8.42 -13.18 -3.14
N LEU A 106 8.19 -12.25 -4.08
CA LEU A 106 8.56 -12.41 -5.47
C LEU A 106 10.07 -12.59 -5.61
N ARG A 107 10.89 -11.75 -4.96
CA ARG A 107 12.34 -11.90 -4.94
C ARG A 107 12.75 -13.31 -4.50
N GLY A 108 12.27 -13.78 -3.34
CA GLY A 108 12.62 -15.09 -2.80
C GLY A 108 12.18 -16.25 -3.70
N GLU A 109 10.99 -16.14 -4.31
CA GLU A 109 10.52 -17.13 -5.28
C GLU A 109 11.39 -17.20 -6.54
N VAL A 110 11.82 -16.04 -7.05
CA VAL A 110 12.65 -15.98 -8.25
C VAL A 110 14.05 -16.50 -7.94
N GLU A 111 14.64 -16.09 -6.82
CA GLU A 111 15.95 -16.58 -6.36
C GLU A 111 15.95 -18.11 -6.25
N LYS A 112 14.92 -18.69 -5.61
CA LYS A 112 14.78 -20.15 -5.50
C LYS A 112 14.72 -20.85 -6.87
N LYS A 113 13.91 -20.34 -7.80
CA LYS A 113 13.74 -20.97 -9.13
C LYS A 113 14.95 -20.74 -10.03
N ALA A 114 15.57 -19.57 -9.94
CA ALA A 114 16.80 -19.25 -10.66
C ALA A 114 17.95 -20.17 -10.23
N ASN A 115 18.12 -20.38 -8.93
CA ASN A 115 19.17 -21.28 -8.41
C ASN A 115 18.98 -22.73 -8.86
N GLN A 116 17.75 -23.15 -9.14
CA GLN A 116 17.44 -24.46 -9.70
C GLN A 116 17.70 -24.55 -11.22
N ALA A 117 17.45 -23.47 -11.96
CA ALA A 117 17.56 -23.42 -13.42
C ALA A 117 18.97 -23.11 -13.92
N PHE A 118 19.75 -22.34 -13.16
CA PHE A 118 21.11 -21.93 -13.50
C PHE A 118 22.09 -22.58 -12.53
N PRO A 119 22.99 -23.48 -12.96
CA PRO A 119 23.94 -24.15 -12.05
C PRO A 119 25.20 -23.32 -11.75
N ASN A 120 25.48 -22.28 -12.55
CA ASN A 120 26.71 -21.51 -12.43
C ASN A 120 26.58 -20.42 -11.36
N PRO A 121 27.48 -20.37 -10.35
CA PRO A 121 27.48 -19.34 -9.31
C PRO A 121 27.59 -17.91 -9.85
N ARG A 122 28.26 -17.71 -11.00
CA ARG A 122 28.37 -16.39 -11.63
C ARG A 122 27.01 -15.87 -12.10
N ASP A 123 26.15 -16.77 -12.58
CA ASP A 123 24.80 -16.41 -13.03
C ASP A 123 23.94 -16.02 -11.83
N HIS A 124 24.08 -16.72 -10.70
CA HIS A 124 23.41 -16.36 -9.43
C HIS A 124 23.79 -14.95 -8.99
N ALA A 125 25.07 -14.57 -9.06
CA ALA A 125 25.51 -13.23 -8.70
C ALA A 125 24.86 -12.15 -9.57
N GLN A 126 24.75 -12.38 -10.89
CA GLN A 126 24.11 -11.44 -11.80
C GLN A 126 22.60 -11.33 -11.57
N ILE A 127 21.94 -12.47 -11.34
CA ILE A 127 20.51 -12.51 -11.01
C ILE A 127 20.24 -11.80 -9.68
N ASN A 128 21.07 -12.03 -8.67
CA ASN A 128 20.96 -11.37 -7.37
C ASN A 128 21.18 -9.85 -7.47
N ALA A 129 22.06 -9.39 -8.36
CA ALA A 129 22.25 -7.96 -8.58
C ALA A 129 20.98 -7.27 -9.12
N VAL A 130 20.28 -7.88 -10.09
CA VAL A 130 19.02 -7.32 -10.60
C VAL A 130 17.85 -7.52 -9.60
N LEU A 131 17.86 -8.58 -8.80
CA LEU A 131 16.87 -8.81 -7.75
C LEU A 131 17.00 -7.88 -6.54
N ALA A 132 18.17 -7.30 -6.29
CA ALA A 132 18.37 -6.34 -5.21
C ALA A 132 17.44 -5.11 -5.32
N GLN A 133 17.07 -4.73 -6.55
CA GLN A 133 16.12 -3.64 -6.80
C GLN A 133 14.70 -3.95 -6.33
N LEU A 134 14.29 -5.23 -6.28
CA LEU A 134 13.01 -5.63 -5.67
C LEU A 134 13.01 -5.42 -4.15
N SER A 135 14.14 -5.70 -3.48
CA SER A 135 14.29 -5.40 -2.05
C SER A 135 14.19 -3.90 -1.79
N GLU A 136 14.80 -3.10 -2.66
CA GLU A 136 14.71 -1.64 -2.55
C GLU A 136 13.27 -1.16 -2.77
N SER A 137 12.58 -1.67 -3.80
CA SER A 137 11.17 -1.35 -4.04
C SER A 137 10.28 -1.74 -2.85
N SER A 138 10.52 -2.91 -2.25
CA SER A 138 9.84 -3.33 -1.01
C SER A 138 10.04 -2.33 0.13
N ARG A 139 11.29 -1.90 0.35
CA ARG A 139 11.63 -0.92 1.40
C ARG A 139 10.93 0.42 1.15
N VAL A 140 10.90 0.88 -0.10
CA VAL A 140 10.22 2.12 -0.47
C VAL A 140 8.70 2.02 -0.28
N PHE A 141 8.07 0.88 -0.58
CA PHE A 141 6.67 0.66 -0.26
C PHE A 141 6.39 0.66 1.24
N ALA A 142 7.24 0.00 2.04
CA ALA A 142 7.11 0.00 3.49
C ALA A 142 7.20 1.41 4.07
N MET A 143 8.19 2.20 3.64
CA MET A 143 8.31 3.60 4.05
C MET A 143 7.09 4.44 3.62
N THR A 144 6.59 4.23 2.40
CA THR A 144 5.40 4.92 1.91
C THR A 144 4.16 4.56 2.75
N ALA A 145 4.05 3.30 3.17
CA ALA A 145 2.98 2.83 4.03
C ALA A 145 3.10 3.39 5.45
N GLU A 146 4.29 3.39 6.04
CA GLU A 146 4.54 3.99 7.36
C GLU A 146 4.19 5.47 7.38
N GLN A 147 4.64 6.24 6.37
CA GLN A 147 4.27 7.64 6.23
C GLN A 147 2.76 7.85 6.13
N GLY A 148 2.05 7.01 5.37
CA GLY A 148 0.59 7.08 5.29
C GLY A 148 -0.10 6.72 6.61
N LEU A 149 0.47 5.78 7.37
CA LEU A 149 -0.06 5.41 8.69
C LEU A 149 0.10 6.57 9.69
N ASP A 150 1.24 7.26 9.68
CA ASP A 150 1.49 8.43 10.53
C ASP A 150 0.54 9.59 10.21
N GLN A 151 0.27 9.82 8.92
CA GLN A 151 -0.74 10.79 8.48
C GLN A 151 -2.13 10.43 9.00
N LEU A 152 -2.51 9.16 8.91
CA LEU A 152 -3.77 8.65 9.44
C LEU A 152 -3.87 8.81 10.97
N ALA A 153 -2.81 8.46 11.69
CA ALA A 153 -2.74 8.60 13.14
C ALA A 153 -2.87 10.06 13.57
N THR A 154 -2.21 10.98 12.85
CA THR A 154 -2.31 12.43 13.08
C THR A 154 -3.74 12.93 12.87
N ALA A 155 -4.38 12.53 11.77
CA ALA A 155 -5.77 12.87 11.49
C ALA A 155 -6.73 12.39 12.59
N VAL A 156 -6.61 11.12 13.01
CA VAL A 156 -7.44 10.56 14.08
C VAL A 156 -7.19 11.26 15.42
N THR A 157 -5.93 11.49 15.78
CA THR A 157 -5.55 12.14 17.05
C THR A 157 -6.07 13.57 17.12
N SER A 158 -5.94 14.34 16.03
CA SER A 158 -6.47 15.71 15.95
C SER A 158 -7.98 15.77 16.20
N ARG A 159 -8.74 14.81 15.64
CA ARG A 159 -10.19 14.70 15.88
C ARG A 159 -10.54 14.35 17.31
N LEU A 160 -9.80 13.40 17.90
CA LEU A 160 -10.02 12.99 19.29
C LEU A 160 -9.77 14.17 20.23
N SER A 161 -8.70 14.95 20.00
CA SER A 161 -8.43 16.16 20.77
C SER A 161 -9.55 17.19 20.61
N ALA A 162 -10.03 17.44 19.39
CA ALA A 162 -11.14 18.38 19.17
C ALA A 162 -12.43 17.94 19.87
N ALA A 163 -12.76 16.64 19.83
CA ALA A 163 -13.92 16.09 20.52
C ALA A 163 -13.78 16.16 22.05
N ALA A 164 -12.59 15.85 22.58
CA ALA A 164 -12.30 15.93 24.01
C ALA A 164 -12.44 17.37 24.52
N SER A 165 -11.93 18.36 23.78
CA SER A 165 -12.12 19.78 24.10
C SER A 165 -13.60 20.17 24.12
N ALA A 166 -14.38 19.75 23.12
CA ALA A 166 -15.83 20.04 23.09
C ALA A 166 -16.58 19.44 24.30
N VAL A 167 -16.16 18.27 24.80
CA VAL A 167 -16.72 17.65 26.02
C VAL A 167 -16.26 18.37 27.29
N SER A 168 -15.03 18.88 27.31
CA SER A 168 -14.51 19.69 28.43
C SER A 168 -15.21 21.04 28.54
N ASP A 169 -15.55 21.66 27.41
CA ASP A 169 -16.22 22.97 27.36
C ASP A 169 -17.74 22.86 27.64
N ALA A 170 -18.30 21.66 27.64
CA ALA A 170 -19.70 21.44 27.99
C ALA A 170 -19.92 21.75 29.48
N SER A 171 -20.72 22.77 29.78
CA SER A 171 -21.13 23.13 31.14
C SER A 171 -21.85 21.98 31.84
N TYR A 172 -21.21 21.39 32.86
CA TYR A 172 -21.79 20.35 33.73
C TYR A 172 -22.74 20.90 34.82
N LEU A 173 -23.12 22.18 34.75
CA LEU A 173 -24.13 22.75 35.63
C LEU A 173 -25.53 22.31 35.16
N LEU A 174 -25.94 21.12 35.56
CA LEU A 174 -27.36 20.77 35.62
C LEU A 174 -27.96 21.61 36.75
N GLY A 175 -28.63 22.71 36.41
CA GLY A 175 -29.42 23.46 37.38
C GLY A 175 -30.54 22.56 37.90
N GLU A 176 -30.57 22.31 39.21
CA GLU A 176 -31.73 21.71 39.86
C GLU A 176 -32.90 22.71 39.74
N ALA A 177 -33.99 22.26 39.12
CA ALA A 177 -35.25 22.98 39.00
C ALA A 177 -36.26 22.45 40.03
#